data_AF-A0A8D8ABP6-F1
#
_entry.id   AF-A0A8D8ABP6-F1
#
_cell.length_a   1.000
_cell.length_b   1.000
_cell.length_c   1.000
_cell.angle_alpha   90.00
_cell.angle_beta   90.00
_cell.angle_gamma   90.00
#
_symmetry.space_group_name_H-M   'P 1'
#
loop_
_entity.id
_entity.type
_entity.pdbx_description
1 polymer ?
#
loop_
_entity_poly.entity_id
_entity_poly.type
_entity_poly.pdbx_seq_one_letter_code
_entity_poly.pdbx_strand_id
1 'polypeptide(L)'
;MKEIADDPRVVSVNRINNVLSIIETLQSQISRCQNALSSYITTKRNVFSRFYFLSDDDLLEILGQSSKEAIIQKHIRKLFPGIFKLIIQDSRIVAFCSEEGDEVSLTNPISITPPIEEWLNTLVTEIKTTLKALIKKCLESDAFDDRVIRDFPMQIICLV
;
A
#
# COMPACT_ATOMS: atom_id res chain seq x y z
N MET A 1 -16.53 -25.66 22.06
CA MET A 1 -16.41 -24.29 22.59
C MET A 1 -17.67 -23.78 23.29
N LYS A 2 -18.89 -24.09 22.82
CA LYS A 2 -20.13 -23.75 23.57
C LYS A 2 -20.13 -24.31 25.01
N GLU A 3 -19.72 -25.57 25.20
CA GLU A 3 -19.60 -26.16 26.55
C GLU A 3 -18.60 -25.44 27.48
N ILE A 4 -17.54 -24.84 26.91
CA ILE A 4 -16.57 -24.02 27.68
C ILE A 4 -17.13 -22.62 27.95
N ALA A 5 -17.97 -22.11 27.04
CA ALA A 5 -18.69 -20.85 27.24
C ALA A 5 -19.77 -20.97 28.34
N ASP A 6 -20.37 -22.15 28.49
CA ASP A 6 -21.40 -22.43 29.50
C ASP A 6 -20.82 -22.67 30.91
N ASP A 7 -19.61 -23.23 31.04
CA ASP A 7 -18.87 -23.31 32.31
C ASP A 7 -17.37 -22.96 32.13
N PRO A 8 -16.94 -21.74 32.49
CA PRO A 8 -15.58 -21.25 32.27
C PRO A 8 -14.54 -21.77 33.29
N ARG A 9 -14.93 -22.66 34.22
CA ARG A 9 -14.01 -23.21 35.22
C ARG A 9 -12.97 -24.12 34.56
N VAL A 10 -11.69 -23.87 34.83
CA VAL A 10 -10.55 -24.63 34.26
C VAL A 10 -10.63 -26.13 34.55
N VAL A 11 -11.11 -26.51 35.74
CA VAL A 11 -11.33 -27.91 36.13
C VAL A 11 -12.43 -28.60 35.33
N SER A 12 -13.42 -27.85 34.83
CA SER A 12 -14.50 -28.38 33.99
C SER A 12 -14.02 -28.73 32.59
N VAL A 13 -12.98 -28.06 32.10
CA VAL A 13 -12.37 -28.31 30.79
C VAL A 13 -11.77 -29.72 30.71
N ASN A 14 -11.21 -30.24 31.81
CA ASN A 14 -10.67 -31.60 31.85
C ASN A 14 -11.73 -32.71 31.75
N ARG A 15 -13.02 -32.36 31.81
CA ARG A 15 -14.14 -33.32 31.66
C ARG A 15 -14.51 -33.57 30.20
N ILE A 16 -14.10 -32.69 29.29
CA ILE A 16 -14.34 -32.87 27.87
C ILE A 16 -13.38 -33.99 27.39
N ASN A 17 -13.93 -34.99 26.71
CA ASN A 17 -13.12 -36.12 26.23
C ASN A 17 -12.10 -35.65 25.19
N ASN A 18 -10.88 -36.17 25.27
CA ASN A 18 -9.82 -35.94 24.28
C ASN A 18 -9.41 -34.46 24.09
N VAL A 19 -9.69 -33.57 25.06
CA VAL A 19 -9.37 -32.13 24.97
C VAL A 19 -7.94 -31.85 24.60
N LEU A 20 -7.01 -32.60 25.20
CA LEU A 20 -5.58 -32.39 24.98
C LEU A 20 -5.25 -32.60 23.49
N SER A 21 -5.73 -33.69 22.89
CA SER A 21 -5.58 -33.94 21.45
C SER A 21 -6.29 -32.92 20.56
N ILE A 22 -7.45 -32.39 20.99
CA ILE A 22 -8.16 -31.33 20.27
C ILE A 22 -7.32 -30.04 20.28
N ILE A 23 -6.79 -29.65 21.43
CA ILE A 23 -5.93 -28.47 21.58
C ILE A 23 -4.64 -28.63 20.76
N GLU A 24 -3.99 -29.78 20.82
CA GLU A 24 -2.79 -30.07 20.02
C GLU A 24 -3.08 -29.98 18.52
N THR A 25 -4.23 -30.52 18.08
CA THR A 25 -4.65 -30.44 16.68
C THR A 25 -4.92 -28.99 16.27
N LEU A 26 -5.65 -28.22 17.08
CA LEU A 26 -5.94 -26.80 16.83
C LEU A 26 -4.65 -25.97 16.80
N GLN A 27 -3.72 -26.22 17.72
CA GLN A 27 -2.42 -25.56 17.75
C GLN A 27 -1.63 -25.86 16.47
N SER A 28 -1.61 -27.12 16.02
CA SER A 28 -0.98 -27.51 14.76
C SER A 28 -1.60 -26.81 13.55
N GLN A 29 -2.93 -26.73 13.49
CA GLN A 29 -3.65 -26.03 12.42
C GLN A 29 -3.33 -24.53 12.41
N ILE A 30 -3.35 -23.88 13.58
CA ILE A 30 -3.02 -22.45 13.71
C ILE A 30 -1.58 -22.19 13.27
N SER A 31 -0.62 -23.00 13.72
CA SER A 31 0.79 -22.86 13.30
C SER A 31 0.97 -23.00 11.79
N ARG A 32 0.25 -23.93 11.15
CA ARG A 32 0.27 -24.07 9.68
C ARG A 32 -0.29 -22.83 8.99
N CYS A 33 -1.42 -22.30 9.47
CA CYS A 33 -2.01 -21.07 8.94
C CYS A 33 -1.08 -19.87 9.10
N GLN A 34 -0.46 -19.71 10.28
CA GLN A 34 0.50 -18.62 10.54
C GLN A 34 1.72 -18.71 9.60
N ASN A 35 2.30 -19.91 9.43
CA ASN A 35 3.43 -20.09 8.54
C ASN A 35 3.08 -19.80 7.07
N ALA A 36 1.90 -20.24 6.62
CA ALA A 36 1.41 -19.95 5.27
C ALA A 36 1.19 -18.45 5.07
N LEU A 37 0.60 -17.76 6.05
CA LEU A 37 0.38 -16.32 6.02
C LEU A 37 1.69 -15.53 5.98
N SER A 38 2.66 -15.88 6.83
CA SER A 38 3.98 -15.25 6.84
C SER A 38 4.73 -15.42 5.52
N SER A 39 4.65 -16.62 4.92
CA SER A 39 5.23 -16.90 3.61
C SER A 39 4.54 -16.07 2.50
N TYR A 40 3.21 -15.96 2.55
CA TYR A 40 2.44 -15.13 1.64
C TYR A 40 2.81 -13.65 1.74
N ILE A 41 2.86 -13.09 2.94
CA ILE A 41 3.27 -11.70 3.20
C ILE A 41 4.68 -11.44 2.67
N THR A 42 5.62 -12.35 2.96
CA THR A 42 7.01 -12.23 2.49
C THR A 42 7.09 -12.25 0.96
N THR A 43 6.32 -13.13 0.32
CA THR A 43 6.22 -13.19 -1.14
C THR A 43 5.71 -11.87 -1.71
N LYS A 44 4.65 -11.29 -1.12
CA LYS A 44 4.10 -9.99 -1.53
C LYS A 44 5.10 -8.85 -1.34
N ARG A 45 5.84 -8.82 -0.23
CA ARG A 45 6.92 -7.86 0.02
C ARG A 45 8.08 -7.97 -0.98
N ASN A 46 8.37 -9.17 -1.47
CA ASN A 46 9.41 -9.37 -2.48
C ASN A 46 9.01 -8.86 -3.87
N VAL A 47 7.71 -8.91 -4.22
CA VAL A 47 7.20 -8.37 -5.49
C VAL A 47 7.21 -6.83 -5.48
N PHE A 48 6.89 -6.22 -4.34
CA PHE A 48 6.95 -4.76 -4.17
C PHE A 48 7.66 -4.39 -2.87
N SER A 49 8.94 -4.04 -2.98
CA SER A 49 9.83 -3.79 -1.84
C SER A 49 9.38 -2.64 -0.93
N ARG A 50 8.53 -1.72 -1.38
CA ARG A 50 7.99 -0.69 -0.49
C ARG A 50 6.99 -1.23 0.54
N PHE A 51 6.45 -2.44 0.37
CA PHE A 51 5.63 -3.07 1.42
C PHE A 51 6.40 -3.41 2.70
N TYR A 52 7.74 -3.35 2.70
CA TYR A 52 8.51 -3.41 3.93
C TYR A 52 8.30 -2.19 4.84
N PHE A 53 7.76 -1.07 4.31
CA PHE A 53 7.39 0.11 5.12
C PHE A 53 6.01 -0.03 5.80
N LEU A 54 5.26 -1.08 5.51
CA LEU A 54 3.96 -1.36 6.12
C LEU A 54 4.06 -2.46 7.17
N SER A 55 3.25 -2.33 8.22
CA SER A 55 2.99 -3.43 9.16
C SER A 55 2.26 -4.58 8.47
N ASP A 56 2.31 -5.78 9.05
CA ASP A 56 1.62 -6.96 8.48
C ASP A 56 0.10 -6.72 8.38
N ASP A 57 -0.50 -6.04 9.37
CA ASP A 57 -1.93 -5.70 9.38
C ASP A 57 -2.27 -4.67 8.27
N ASP A 58 -1.47 -3.62 8.12
CA ASP A 58 -1.66 -2.63 7.05
C ASP A 58 -1.51 -3.27 5.66
N LEU A 59 -0.55 -4.19 5.51
CA LEU A 59 -0.31 -4.91 4.27
C LEU A 59 -1.49 -5.84 3.92
N LEU A 60 -2.05 -6.54 4.90
CA LEU A 60 -3.23 -7.36 4.66
C LEU A 60 -4.48 -6.51 4.37
N GLU A 61 -4.61 -5.34 4.99
CA GLU A 61 -5.70 -4.39 4.70
C GLU A 61 -5.62 -3.89 3.25
N ILE A 62 -4.44 -3.47 2.78
CA ILE A 62 -4.28 -2.98 1.40
C ILE A 62 -4.42 -4.11 0.36
N LEU A 63 -3.93 -5.32 0.65
CA LEU A 63 -4.08 -6.48 -0.24
C LEU A 63 -5.54 -6.95 -0.31
N GLY A 64 -6.23 -7.01 0.83
CA GLY A 64 -7.60 -7.51 0.94
C GLY A 64 -8.68 -6.53 0.50
N GLN A 65 -8.41 -5.21 0.56
CA GLN A 65 -9.35 -4.17 0.16
C GLN A 65 -8.79 -3.23 -0.92
N SER A 66 -7.97 -3.78 -1.81
CA SER A 66 -7.28 -3.07 -2.89
C SER A 66 -8.21 -2.37 -3.90
N SER A 67 -9.51 -2.68 -3.91
CA SER A 67 -10.49 -2.00 -4.77
C SER A 67 -11.08 -0.72 -4.17
N LYS A 68 -10.90 -0.49 -2.86
CA LYS A 68 -11.47 0.69 -2.19
C LYS A 68 -10.47 1.83 -2.20
N GLU A 69 -10.79 2.89 -2.94
CA GLU A 69 -9.95 4.09 -3.06
C GLU A 69 -9.54 4.67 -1.71
N ALA A 70 -10.47 4.77 -0.75
CA ALA A 70 -10.19 5.31 0.58
C ALA A 70 -9.05 4.58 1.32
N ILE A 71 -8.95 3.26 1.13
CA ILE A 71 -7.92 2.43 1.77
C ILE A 71 -6.59 2.59 1.04
N ILE A 72 -6.62 2.65 -0.29
CA ILE A 72 -5.43 2.94 -1.09
C ILE A 72 -4.83 4.28 -0.65
N GLN A 73 -5.64 5.34 -0.54
CA GLN A 73 -5.17 6.67 -0.13
C GLN A 73 -4.52 6.66 1.26
N LYS A 74 -5.13 5.98 2.24
CA LYS A 74 -4.61 5.84 3.61
C LYS A 74 -3.20 5.23 3.61
N HIS A 75 -2.97 4.19 2.82
CA HIS A 75 -1.70 3.46 2.78
C HIS A 75 -0.66 4.08 1.83
N ILE A 76 -1.08 4.79 0.79
CA ILE A 76 -0.17 5.50 -0.12
C ILE A 76 0.68 6.52 0.63
N ARG A 77 0.09 7.28 1.56
CA ARG A 77 0.84 8.23 2.39
C ARG A 77 1.97 7.55 3.19
N LYS A 78 1.76 6.30 3.62
CA LYS A 78 2.79 5.50 4.33
C LYS A 78 3.85 4.95 3.36
N LEU A 79 3.45 4.57 2.14
CA LEU A 79 4.33 3.97 1.13
C LEU A 79 5.19 4.99 0.37
N PHE A 80 4.69 6.22 0.24
CA PHE A 80 5.29 7.29 -0.56
C PHE A 80 5.41 8.56 0.28
N PRO A 81 6.50 8.73 1.04
CA PRO A 81 6.79 10.01 1.67
C PRO A 81 6.94 11.08 0.56
N GLY A 82 6.04 12.05 0.54
CA GLY A 82 5.94 13.09 -0.49
C GLY A 82 4.68 13.02 -1.36
N ILE A 83 3.91 11.94 -1.29
CA ILE A 83 2.58 11.86 -1.91
C ILE A 83 1.54 11.86 -0.81
N PHE A 84 0.72 12.91 -0.79
CA PHE A 84 -0.38 13.03 0.15
C PHE A 84 -1.66 12.38 -0.39
N LYS A 85 -1.95 12.57 -1.68
CA LYS A 85 -3.17 12.08 -2.32
C LYS A 85 -2.96 11.69 -3.78
N LEU A 86 -3.62 10.62 -4.22
CA LEU A 86 -3.75 10.29 -5.64
C LEU A 86 -5.09 10.82 -6.19
N ILE A 87 -5.07 11.35 -7.40
CA ILE A 87 -6.28 11.76 -8.13
C ILE A 87 -6.69 10.60 -9.02
N ILE A 88 -7.84 10.01 -8.72
CA ILE A 88 -8.39 8.84 -9.41
C ILE A 88 -9.62 9.30 -10.20
N GLN A 89 -9.66 8.97 -11.49
CA GLN A 89 -10.79 9.19 -12.39
C GLN A 89 -11.06 7.90 -13.15
N ASP A 90 -12.31 7.41 -13.15
CA ASP A 90 -12.71 6.17 -13.85
C ASP A 90 -11.77 4.98 -13.59
N SER A 91 -11.41 4.75 -12.32
CA SER A 91 -10.47 3.69 -11.90
C SER A 91 -9.05 3.85 -12.48
N ARG A 92 -8.66 5.06 -12.88
CA ARG A 92 -7.31 5.40 -13.33
C ARG A 92 -6.70 6.51 -12.50
N ILE A 93 -5.44 6.35 -12.14
CA ILE A 93 -4.66 7.38 -11.45
C ILE A 93 -4.14 8.35 -12.52
N VAL A 94 -4.61 9.59 -12.47
CA VAL A 94 -4.27 10.64 -13.45
C VAL A 94 -3.23 11.61 -12.93
N ALA A 95 -3.21 11.85 -11.62
CA ALA A 95 -2.30 12.80 -10.99
C ALA A 95 -2.06 12.43 -9.53
N PHE A 96 -1.07 13.07 -8.91
CA PHE A 96 -0.81 12.98 -7.48
C PHE A 96 -0.55 14.36 -6.90
N CYS A 97 -0.85 14.52 -5.62
CA CYS A 97 -0.72 15.78 -4.89
C CYS A 97 0.21 15.60 -3.68
N SER A 98 1.12 16.56 -3.48
CA SER A 98 1.97 16.64 -2.29
C SER A 98 1.20 17.17 -1.08
N GLU A 99 1.80 17.10 0.11
CA GLU A 99 1.22 17.69 1.33
C GLU A 99 1.22 19.23 1.27
N GLU A 100 2.08 19.81 0.45
CA GLU A 100 2.24 21.26 0.25
C GLU A 100 1.25 21.82 -0.78
N GLY A 101 0.46 20.95 -1.42
CA GLY A 101 -0.55 21.34 -2.42
C GLY A 101 -0.03 21.31 -3.87
N ASP A 102 1.19 20.84 -4.11
CA ASP A 102 1.72 20.67 -5.47
C ASP A 102 1.00 19.51 -6.15
N GLU A 103 0.30 19.79 -7.24
CA GLU A 103 -0.36 18.79 -8.08
C GLU A 103 0.51 18.46 -9.29
N VAL A 104 0.83 17.19 -9.47
CA VAL A 104 1.61 16.69 -10.61
C VAL A 104 0.76 15.71 -11.40
N SER A 105 0.43 16.11 -12.64
CA SER A 105 -0.24 15.24 -13.61
C SER A 105 0.74 14.20 -14.15
N LEU A 106 0.33 12.94 -14.13
CA LEU A 106 1.11 11.84 -14.70
C LEU A 106 1.07 11.91 -16.23
N THR A 107 2.20 11.63 -16.88
CA THR A 107 2.26 11.58 -18.35
C THR A 107 1.33 10.51 -18.92
N ASN A 108 1.29 9.34 -18.28
CA ASN A 108 0.41 8.24 -18.66
C ASN A 108 -0.49 7.86 -17.47
N PRO A 109 -1.83 7.91 -17.64
CA PRO A 109 -2.74 7.44 -16.61
C PRO A 109 -2.58 5.95 -16.33
N ILE A 110 -2.56 5.57 -15.06
CA ILE A 110 -2.36 4.17 -14.64
C ILE A 110 -3.71 3.57 -14.25
N SER A 111 -4.04 2.41 -14.81
CA SER A 111 -5.27 1.70 -14.46
C SER A 111 -5.11 0.91 -13.17
N ILE A 112 -6.09 1.01 -12.26
CA ILE A 112 -6.11 0.28 -10.99
C ILE A 112 -6.65 -1.13 -11.28
N THR A 113 -5.76 -2.06 -11.60
CA THR A 113 -6.09 -3.47 -11.86
C THR A 113 -5.40 -4.38 -10.84
N PRO A 114 -6.07 -5.41 -10.30
CA PRO A 114 -5.38 -6.42 -9.51
C PRO A 114 -4.45 -7.24 -10.42
N PRO A 115 -3.26 -7.66 -9.93
CA PRO A 115 -2.73 -7.52 -8.57
C PRO A 115 -2.20 -6.11 -8.26
N ILE A 116 -2.34 -5.67 -7.01
CA ILE A 116 -2.03 -4.29 -6.58
C ILE A 116 -0.54 -3.94 -6.74
N GLU A 117 0.32 -4.94 -6.63
CA GLU A 117 1.77 -4.78 -6.71
C GLU A 117 2.25 -4.37 -8.10
N GLU A 118 1.53 -4.77 -9.15
CA GLU A 118 1.88 -4.44 -10.52
C GLU A 118 1.67 -2.96 -10.79
N TRP A 119 0.46 -2.45 -10.56
CA TRP A 119 0.18 -1.04 -10.82
C TRP A 119 0.94 -0.11 -9.86
N LEU A 120 1.25 -0.54 -8.63
CA LEU A 120 2.11 0.22 -7.71
C LEU A 120 3.55 0.30 -8.22
N ASN A 121 4.10 -0.77 -8.80
CA ASN A 121 5.40 -0.72 -9.46
C ASN A 121 5.39 0.19 -10.69
N THR A 122 4.32 0.12 -11.49
CA THR A 122 4.09 1.04 -12.62
C THR A 122 4.01 2.49 -12.13
N LEU A 123 3.31 2.76 -11.02
CA LEU A 123 3.22 4.09 -10.42
C LEU A 123 4.59 4.65 -10.06
N VAL A 124 5.46 3.86 -9.42
CA VAL A 124 6.84 4.29 -9.11
C VAL A 124 7.59 4.68 -10.39
N THR A 125 7.42 3.89 -11.45
CA THR A 125 8.10 4.11 -12.73
C THR A 125 7.58 5.37 -13.42
N GLU A 126 6.26 5.54 -13.49
CA GLU A 126 5.63 6.70 -14.11
C GLU A 126 5.90 8.00 -13.35
N ILE A 127 5.93 7.98 -12.01
CA ILE A 127 6.34 9.15 -11.23
C ILE A 127 7.75 9.59 -11.63
N LYS A 128 8.71 8.65 -11.70
CA LYS A 128 10.09 8.96 -12.12
C LYS A 128 10.15 9.48 -13.55
N THR A 129 9.40 8.88 -14.47
CA THR A 129 9.32 9.30 -15.88
C THR A 129 8.74 10.70 -16.00
N THR A 130 7.66 10.97 -15.29
CA THR A 130 6.97 12.27 -15.26
C THR A 130 7.90 13.35 -14.70
N LEU A 131 8.54 13.11 -13.56
CA LEU A 131 9.50 14.05 -12.97
C LEU A 131 10.69 14.31 -13.90
N LYS A 132 11.24 13.27 -14.54
CA LYS A 132 12.33 13.43 -15.52
C LYS A 132 11.91 14.26 -16.73
N ALA A 133 10.70 14.04 -17.24
CA ALA A 133 10.15 14.82 -18.35
C ALA A 133 9.94 16.29 -17.95
N LEU A 134 9.43 16.54 -16.75
CA LEU A 134 9.23 17.89 -16.22
C LEU A 134 10.57 18.61 -16.00
N ILE A 135 11.61 17.96 -15.47
CA ILE A 135 12.96 18.54 -15.35
C ILE A 135 13.49 18.94 -16.73
N LYS A 136 13.36 18.06 -17.73
CA LYS A 136 13.81 18.36 -19.10
C LYS A 136 13.06 19.57 -19.68
N LYS A 137 11.74 19.61 -19.50
CA LYS A 137 10.90 20.73 -19.95
C LYS A 137 11.26 22.04 -19.25
N CYS A 138 11.60 21.98 -17.96
CA CYS A 138 12.05 23.14 -17.19
C CYS A 138 13.39 23.65 -17.70
N LEU A 139 14.36 22.77 -17.99
CA LEU A 139 15.68 23.15 -18.51
C LEU A 139 15.63 23.76 -19.92
N GLU A 140 14.69 23.31 -20.76
CA GLU A 140 14.44 23.91 -22.07
C GLU A 140 13.74 25.28 -21.98
N SER A 141 13.16 25.61 -20.82
CA SER A 141 12.49 26.88 -20.57
C SER A 141 13.50 27.86 -19.97
N ASP A 142 14.17 28.62 -20.84
CA ASP A 142 15.26 29.57 -20.52
C ASP A 142 14.87 30.77 -19.64
N ALA A 143 13.65 30.83 -19.11
CA ALA A 143 13.15 31.95 -18.33
C ALA A 143 12.56 31.47 -17.00
N PHE A 144 13.29 31.69 -15.90
CA PHE A 144 12.76 31.67 -14.54
C PHE A 144 11.78 32.85 -14.33
N ASP A 145 10.66 32.80 -15.02
CA ASP A 145 9.56 33.75 -14.89
C ASP A 145 8.55 33.24 -13.84
N ASP A 146 7.72 34.13 -13.28
CA ASP A 146 6.69 33.79 -12.27
C ASP A 146 5.71 32.70 -12.74
N ARG A 147 5.65 32.46 -14.05
CA ARG A 147 4.87 31.39 -14.69
C ARG A 147 5.49 30.01 -14.47
N VAL A 148 6.82 29.89 -14.56
CA VAL A 148 7.54 28.63 -14.32
C VAL A 148 7.39 28.19 -12.87
N ILE A 149 7.33 29.14 -11.93
CA ILE A 149 7.10 28.86 -10.52
C ILE A 149 5.71 28.25 -10.25
N ARG A 150 4.71 28.56 -11.09
CA ARG A 150 3.35 27.98 -10.96
C ARG A 150 3.15 26.69 -11.74
N ASP A 151 3.87 26.54 -12.84
CA ASP A 151 3.67 25.43 -13.77
C ASP A 151 4.48 24.16 -13.40
N PHE A 152 5.47 24.29 -12.51
CA PHE A 152 6.33 23.18 -12.08
C PHE A 152 6.29 22.97 -10.57
N PRO A 153 6.33 21.72 -10.09
CA PRO A 153 6.40 21.43 -8.67
C PRO A 153 7.73 21.92 -8.07
N MET A 154 7.70 22.33 -6.80
CA MET A 154 8.85 22.99 -6.15
C MET A 154 10.11 22.13 -6.16
N GLN A 155 9.97 20.81 -6.06
CA GLN A 155 11.09 19.86 -6.11
C GLN A 155 11.90 19.93 -7.43
N ILE A 156 11.29 20.38 -8.53
CA ILE A 156 11.96 20.52 -9.83
C ILE A 156 12.63 21.88 -9.94
N ILE A 157 11.95 22.93 -9.51
CA ILE A 157 12.47 24.31 -9.53
C ILE A 157 13.74 24.43 -8.68
N CYS A 158 13.77 23.81 -7.50
CA CYS A 158 14.95 23.83 -6.62
C CYS A 158 16.17 23.06 -7.18
N LEU A 159 15.99 22.27 -8.25
CA LEU A 159 17.00 21.37 -8.79
C LEU A 159 17.67 21.91 -10.06
N VAL A 160 17.05 22.90 -10.70
CA VAL A 160 17.53 23.61 -11.90
C VAL A 160 18.12 24.95 -11.47
#